data_AF-A0A2G6TSK7-F1
#
_entry.id   AF-A0A2G6TSK7-F1
#
_cell.length_a   1.000
_cell.length_b   1.000
_cell.length_c   1.000
_cell.angle_alpha   90.00
_cell.angle_beta   90.00
_cell.angle_gamma   90.00
#
_symmetry.space_group_name_H-M   'P 1'
#
loop_
_entity.id
_entity.type
_entity.pdbx_description
1 polymer ?
#
loop_
_entity_poly.entity_id
_entity_poly.type
_entity_poly.pdbx_seq_one_letter_code
_entity_poly.pdbx_strand_id
1 'polypeptide(L)'
;MSNLYERIPLLAAALWWGSLSAIGFMAVPLLFAQLPTPAVAGFMAAKLFAAQTWVSIACAALLLVLSRRNKEQVLQPWAKACLGFVIAGMLLAFLVQYGVSPRIVTRDNLKLWHSVGTVMYALQWLCALVVLWRIGSPPSQAKAEATA
;
A
#
# COMPACT_ATOMS: atom_id res chain seq x y z
N MET A 1 4.46 22.57 -16.67
CA MET A 1 5.01 21.29 -16.15
C MET A 1 4.91 21.14 -14.61
N SER A 2 4.63 22.21 -13.84
CA SER A 2 4.45 22.15 -12.37
C SER A 2 3.29 21.25 -11.90
N ASN A 3 2.15 21.25 -12.62
CA ASN A 3 0.98 20.42 -12.27
C ASN A 3 1.28 18.91 -12.26
N LEU A 4 2.18 18.42 -13.13
CA LEU A 4 2.38 16.97 -13.26
C LEU A 4 3.06 16.36 -12.02
N TYR A 5 3.98 17.10 -11.39
CA TYR A 5 4.67 16.68 -10.17
C TYR A 5 3.78 16.65 -8.93
N GLU A 6 2.63 17.31 -8.96
CA GLU A 6 1.62 17.26 -7.89
C GLU A 6 0.59 16.15 -8.17
N ARG A 7 0.24 15.92 -9.44
CA ARG A 7 -0.75 14.90 -9.83
C ARG A 7 -0.19 13.48 -9.78
N ILE A 8 1.06 13.25 -10.17
CA ILE A 8 1.64 11.89 -10.20
C ILE A 8 1.69 11.27 -8.80
N PRO A 9 2.18 11.94 -7.73
CA PRO A 9 2.15 11.36 -6.38
C PRO A 9 0.73 11.02 -5.91
N LEU A 10 -0.25 11.89 -6.22
CA LEU A 10 -1.64 11.64 -5.88
C LEU A 10 -2.18 10.39 -6.59
N LEU A 11 -1.94 10.28 -7.90
CA LEU A 11 -2.35 9.11 -8.68
C LEU A 11 -1.65 7.83 -8.21
N ALA A 12 -0.36 7.91 -7.86
CA ALA A 12 0.39 6.76 -7.34
C ALA A 12 -0.16 6.31 -5.98
N ALA A 13 -0.45 7.24 -5.07
CA ALA A 13 -1.06 6.92 -3.78
C ALA A 13 -2.48 6.37 -3.94
N ALA A 14 -3.28 6.93 -4.86
CA ALA A 14 -4.62 6.46 -5.16
C ALA A 14 -4.61 5.06 -5.76
N LEU A 15 -3.71 4.79 -6.71
CA LEU A 15 -3.53 3.46 -7.28
C LEU A 15 -3.08 2.46 -6.21
N TRP A 16 -2.15 2.85 -5.33
CA TRP A 16 -1.66 1.98 -4.28
C TRP A 16 -2.76 1.57 -3.30
N TRP A 17 -3.48 2.54 -2.75
CA TRP A 17 -4.57 2.28 -1.81
C TRP A 17 -5.78 1.59 -2.49
N GLY A 18 -6.13 2.03 -3.70
CA GLY A 18 -7.26 1.48 -4.45
C GLY A 18 -7.03 0.02 -4.85
N SER A 19 -5.83 -0.33 -5.31
CA SER A 19 -5.49 -1.72 -5.65
C SER A 19 -5.47 -2.64 -4.42
N LEU A 20 -4.97 -2.17 -3.27
CA LEU A 20 -5.07 -2.93 -2.01
C LEU A 20 -6.54 -3.18 -1.64
N SER A 21 -7.38 -2.15 -1.74
CA SER A 21 -8.82 -2.28 -1.44
C SER A 21 -9.49 -3.29 -2.38
N ALA A 22 -9.25 -3.18 -3.68
CA ALA A 22 -9.86 -4.04 -4.69
C ALA A 22 -9.42 -5.51 -4.54
N ILE A 23 -8.13 -5.77 -4.29
CA ILE A 23 -7.63 -7.13 -4.15
C ILE A 23 -8.07 -7.75 -2.82
N GLY A 24 -7.81 -7.07 -1.70
CA GLY A 24 -8.02 -7.61 -0.36
C GLY A 24 -9.49 -7.74 0.05
N PHE A 25 -10.34 -6.81 -0.38
CA PHE A 25 -11.73 -6.73 0.10
C PHE A 25 -12.79 -7.10 -0.95
N MET A 26 -12.40 -7.30 -2.21
CA MET A 26 -13.33 -7.67 -3.28
C MET A 26 -12.86 -8.90 -4.04
N ALA A 27 -11.71 -8.85 -4.71
CA ALA A 27 -11.26 -9.94 -5.57
C ALA A 27 -11.03 -11.24 -4.79
N VAL A 28 -10.29 -11.19 -3.67
CA VAL A 28 -10.01 -12.40 -2.86
C VAL A 28 -11.29 -13.01 -2.27
N PRO A 29 -12.19 -12.26 -1.60
CA PRO A 29 -13.48 -12.81 -1.17
C PRO A 29 -14.29 -13.46 -2.30
N LEU A 30 -14.33 -12.84 -3.48
CA LEU A 30 -15.01 -13.41 -4.65
C LEU A 30 -14.36 -14.71 -5.12
N LEU A 31 -13.03 -14.84 -5.08
CA LEU A 31 -12.36 -16.11 -5.41
C LEU A 31 -12.81 -17.24 -4.47
N PHE A 32 -12.93 -16.97 -3.17
CA PHE A 32 -13.38 -17.98 -2.20
C PHE A 32 -14.88 -18.28 -2.29
N ALA A 33 -15.68 -17.33 -2.78
CA ALA A 33 -17.12 -17.53 -3.00
C ALA A 33 -17.44 -18.28 -4.29
N GLN A 34 -16.62 -18.12 -5.35
CA GLN A 34 -16.95 -18.57 -6.71
C GLN A 34 -16.14 -19.76 -7.20
N LEU A 35 -14.94 -20.02 -6.65
CA LEU A 35 -14.11 -21.12 -7.13
C LEU A 35 -14.48 -22.47 -6.48
N PRO A 36 -14.26 -23.61 -7.18
CA PRO A 36 -14.78 -24.91 -6.75
C PRO A 36 -14.24 -25.41 -5.41
N THR A 37 -13.03 -25.00 -5.02
CA THR A 37 -12.43 -25.41 -3.74
C THR A 37 -11.60 -24.28 -3.11
N PRO A 38 -11.51 -24.23 -1.76
CA PRO A 38 -10.65 -23.27 -1.05
C PRO A 38 -9.16 -23.36 -1.43
N ALA A 39 -8.69 -24.55 -1.85
CA ALA A 39 -7.30 -24.74 -2.28
C ALA A 39 -7.00 -23.98 -3.59
N VAL A 40 -7.91 -24.06 -4.57
CA VAL A 40 -7.77 -23.33 -5.84
C VAL A 40 -7.91 -21.82 -5.61
N ALA A 41 -8.85 -21.41 -4.77
CA ALA A 41 -9.03 -20.01 -4.37
C ALA A 41 -7.77 -19.44 -3.67
N GLY A 42 -7.22 -20.17 -2.70
CA GLY A 42 -6.00 -19.77 -2.00
C GLY A 42 -4.78 -19.65 -2.92
N PHE A 43 -4.62 -20.57 -3.88
CA PHE A 43 -3.55 -20.49 -4.87
C PHE A 43 -3.69 -19.26 -5.79
N MET A 44 -4.90 -18.96 -6.26
CA MET A 44 -5.17 -17.74 -7.04
C MET A 44 -4.99 -16.47 -6.20
N ALA A 45 -5.43 -16.47 -4.94
CA ALA A 45 -5.25 -15.35 -4.02
C ALA A 45 -3.76 -15.04 -3.80
N ALA A 46 -2.91 -16.07 -3.64
CA ALA A 46 -1.47 -15.90 -3.53
C ALA A 46 -0.85 -15.23 -4.78
N LYS A 47 -1.33 -15.57 -5.99
CA LYS A 47 -0.91 -14.89 -7.22
C LYS A 47 -1.35 -13.43 -7.27
N LEU A 48 -2.59 -13.13 -6.86
CA LEU A 48 -3.09 -11.75 -6.77
C LEU A 48 -2.28 -10.92 -5.77
N PHE A 49 -1.97 -11.47 -4.59
CA PHE A 49 -1.13 -10.78 -3.60
C PHE A 49 0.31 -10.57 -4.08
N ALA A 50 0.88 -11.53 -4.84
CA ALA A 50 2.18 -11.35 -5.47
C ALA A 50 2.18 -10.21 -6.50
N ALA A 51 1.17 -10.14 -7.36
CA ALA A 51 1.00 -9.02 -8.29
C ALA A 51 0.80 -7.69 -7.54
N GLN A 52 -0.03 -7.70 -6.49
CA GLN A 52 -0.27 -6.53 -5.64
C GLN A 52 1.00 -6.03 -4.92
N THR A 53 1.90 -6.94 -4.56
CA THR A 53 3.20 -6.59 -3.99
C THR A 53 4.02 -5.76 -4.97
N TRP A 54 4.08 -6.17 -6.25
CA TRP A 54 4.77 -5.40 -7.29
C TRP A 54 4.13 -4.04 -7.54
N VAL A 55 2.80 -3.94 -7.56
CA VAL A 55 2.08 -2.66 -7.65
C VAL A 55 2.45 -1.75 -6.47
N SER A 56 2.49 -2.31 -5.26
CA SER A 56 2.84 -1.57 -4.04
C SER A 56 4.27 -1.06 -4.08
N ILE A 57 5.23 -1.90 -4.48
CA ILE A 57 6.64 -1.52 -4.63
C ILE A 57 6.80 -0.43 -5.69
N ALA A 58 6.15 -0.56 -6.85
CA ALA A 58 6.24 0.43 -7.91
C ALA A 58 5.68 1.79 -7.47
N CYS A 59 4.52 1.81 -6.80
CA CYS A 59 3.93 3.04 -6.28
C CYS A 59 4.80 3.66 -5.18
N ALA A 60 5.29 2.86 -4.22
CA ALA A 60 6.14 3.34 -3.15
C ALA A 60 7.48 3.89 -3.68
N ALA A 61 8.13 3.19 -4.60
CA ALA A 61 9.36 3.65 -5.25
C ALA A 61 9.15 4.97 -6.00
N LEU A 62 8.05 5.09 -6.76
CA LEU A 62 7.69 6.32 -7.45
C LEU A 62 7.47 7.48 -6.46
N LEU A 63 6.75 7.25 -5.37
CA LEU A 63 6.55 8.24 -4.30
C LEU A 63 7.87 8.65 -3.64
N LEU A 64 8.79 7.72 -3.41
CA LEU A 64 10.12 8.01 -2.86
C LEU A 64 10.97 8.83 -3.81
N VAL A 65 10.97 8.52 -5.11
CA VAL A 65 11.68 9.31 -6.13
C VAL A 65 11.12 10.74 -6.20
N LEU A 66 9.79 10.88 -6.19
CA LEU A 66 9.12 12.18 -6.29
C LEU A 66 9.12 12.98 -4.97
N SER A 67 9.44 12.35 -3.84
CA SER A 67 9.56 13.02 -2.54
C SER A 67 10.71 14.03 -2.47
N ARG A 68 11.73 13.85 -3.33
CA ARG A 68 12.90 14.73 -3.45
C ARG A 68 12.66 15.77 -4.54
N ARG A 69 12.51 17.04 -4.17
CA ARG A 69 12.37 18.14 -5.14
C ARG A 69 13.74 18.43 -5.79
N ASN A 70 13.71 18.65 -7.11
CA ASN A 70 14.86 18.90 -7.97
C ASN A 70 15.93 19.82 -7.32
N LYS A 71 17.17 19.33 -7.29
CA LYS A 71 18.45 20.02 -7.01
C LYS A 71 18.69 20.64 -5.63
N GLU A 72 17.68 20.97 -4.82
CA GLU A 72 17.90 21.64 -3.52
C GLU A 72 17.87 20.70 -2.29
N GLN A 73 17.66 19.39 -2.47
CA GLN A 73 17.53 18.41 -1.37
C GLN A 73 16.43 18.73 -0.33
N VAL A 74 15.56 19.71 -0.57
CA VAL A 74 14.44 20.02 0.32
C VAL A 74 13.32 19.01 0.09
N LEU A 75 13.02 18.20 1.11
CA LEU A 75 11.84 17.32 1.12
C LEU A 75 10.57 18.14 0.94
N GLN A 76 9.67 17.68 0.07
CA GLN A 76 8.32 18.25 -0.05
C GLN A 76 7.61 18.27 1.33
N PRO A 77 6.80 19.28 1.66
CA PRO A 77 6.10 19.37 2.95
C PRO A 77 5.27 18.12 3.29
N TRP A 78 4.59 17.54 2.29
CA TRP A 78 3.86 16.28 2.45
C TRP A 78 4.79 15.08 2.68
N ALA A 79 5.99 15.09 2.09
CA ALA A 79 6.92 13.96 2.11
C ALA A 79 7.52 13.71 3.49
N LYS A 80 7.80 14.76 4.29
CA LYS A 80 8.39 14.57 5.64
C LYS A 80 7.50 13.72 6.56
N ALA A 81 6.19 13.91 6.46
CA ALA A 81 5.21 13.16 7.25
C ALA A 81 4.85 11.80 6.62
N CYS A 82 4.96 11.66 5.29
CA CYS A 82 4.53 10.46 4.57
C CYS A 82 5.63 9.43 4.35
N LEU A 83 6.92 9.82 4.36
CA LEU A 83 8.03 8.94 4.00
C LEU A 83 8.07 7.67 4.85
N GLY A 84 7.84 7.81 6.16
CA GLY A 84 7.77 6.69 7.09
C GLY A 84 6.68 5.69 6.72
N PHE A 85 5.48 6.15 6.35
CA PHE A 85 4.38 5.29 5.92
C PHE A 85 4.65 4.63 4.56
N VAL A 86 5.28 5.34 3.62
CA VAL A 86 5.67 4.77 2.31
C VAL A 86 6.67 3.63 2.50
N ILE A 87 7.73 3.85 3.30
CA ILE A 87 8.75 2.84 3.59
C ILE A 87 8.14 1.67 4.37
N ALA A 88 7.36 1.94 5.42
CA ALA A 88 6.71 0.91 6.21
C ALA A 88 5.77 0.05 5.35
N GLY A 89 4.93 0.66 4.52
CA GLY A 89 4.04 -0.05 3.61
C GLY A 89 4.80 -0.91 2.58
N MET A 90 5.93 -0.42 2.05
CA MET A 90 6.79 -1.19 1.15
C MET A 90 7.44 -2.39 1.85
N LEU A 91 7.95 -2.20 3.08
CA LEU A 91 8.54 -3.27 3.88
C LEU A 91 7.50 -4.34 4.26
N LEU A 92 6.28 -3.93 4.63
CA LEU A 92 5.17 -4.84 4.88
C LEU A 92 4.85 -5.68 3.63
N ALA A 93 4.82 -5.07 2.44
CA ALA A 93 4.60 -5.79 1.19
C ALA A 93 5.67 -6.88 0.95
N PHE A 94 6.95 -6.55 1.16
CA PHE A 94 8.04 -7.52 1.08
C PHE A 94 7.90 -8.65 2.09
N LEU A 95 7.62 -8.34 3.36
CA LEU A 95 7.49 -9.34 4.41
C LEU A 95 6.27 -10.25 4.17
N VAL A 96 5.15 -9.71 3.68
CA VAL A 96 3.99 -10.53 3.30
C VAL A 96 4.35 -11.47 2.16
N GLN A 97 4.99 -10.97 1.10
CA GLN A 97 5.32 -11.76 -0.08
C GLN A 97 6.36 -12.85 0.17
N TYR A 98 7.43 -12.55 0.90
CA TYR A 98 8.57 -13.45 1.04
C TYR A 98 8.63 -14.14 2.42
N GLY A 99 8.00 -13.58 3.45
CA GLY A 99 7.97 -14.15 4.80
C GLY A 99 6.69 -14.90 5.13
N VAL A 100 5.53 -14.35 4.76
CA VAL A 100 4.22 -14.91 5.16
C VAL A 100 3.65 -15.84 4.10
N SER A 101 3.62 -15.41 2.84
CA SER A 101 2.98 -16.14 1.73
C SER A 101 3.49 -17.57 1.57
N PRO A 102 4.81 -17.87 1.59
CA PRO A 102 5.30 -19.23 1.47
C PRO A 102 4.77 -20.16 2.57
N ARG A 103 4.65 -19.66 3.80
CA ARG A 103 4.18 -20.43 4.97
C ARG A 103 2.68 -20.71 4.91
N ILE A 104 1.89 -19.76 4.39
CA ILE A 104 0.47 -19.97 4.09
C ILE A 104 0.30 -21.05 3.02
N VAL A 105 1.08 -21.00 1.94
CA VAL A 105 0.99 -21.94 0.82
C VAL A 105 1.40 -23.35 1.21
N THR A 106 2.44 -23.51 2.03
CA THR A 106 2.84 -24.83 2.57
C THR A 106 1.91 -25.35 3.66
N ARG A 107 0.92 -24.54 4.09
CA ARG A 107 0.00 -24.81 5.21
C ARG A 107 0.72 -25.06 6.54
N ASP A 108 1.95 -24.59 6.69
CA ASP A 108 2.61 -24.53 7.98
C ASP A 108 1.81 -23.60 8.88
N ASN A 109 1.26 -24.10 9.99
CA ASN A 109 0.49 -23.32 10.97
C ASN A 109 -0.48 -22.29 10.33
N LEU A 110 -1.29 -22.76 9.38
CA LEU A 110 -2.08 -21.91 8.48
C LEU A 110 -2.85 -20.79 9.21
N LYS A 111 -3.47 -21.10 10.35
CA LYS A 111 -4.23 -20.12 11.14
C LYS A 111 -3.35 -18.96 11.60
N LEU A 112 -2.16 -19.25 12.11
CA LEU A 112 -1.21 -18.24 12.58
C LEU A 112 -0.74 -17.36 11.42
N TRP A 113 -0.21 -17.98 10.36
CA TRP A 113 0.36 -17.23 9.24
C TRP A 113 -0.68 -16.47 8.44
N HIS A 114 -1.90 -16.99 8.34
CA HIS A 114 -3.01 -16.25 7.76
C HIS A 114 -3.36 -15.02 8.59
N SER A 115 -3.51 -15.15 9.92
CA SER A 115 -3.77 -14.00 10.80
C SER A 115 -2.65 -12.95 10.74
N VAL A 116 -1.38 -13.38 10.75
CA VAL A 116 -0.23 -12.47 10.59
C VAL A 116 -0.31 -11.75 9.24
N GLY A 117 -0.57 -12.48 8.14
CA GLY A 117 -0.74 -11.90 6.82
C GLY A 117 -1.86 -10.87 6.75
N THR A 118 -3.03 -11.16 7.34
CA THR A 118 -4.17 -10.24 7.41
C THR A 118 -3.80 -8.95 8.13
N VAL A 119 -3.14 -9.03 9.29
CA VAL A 119 -2.72 -7.85 10.06
C VAL A 119 -1.71 -7.02 9.27
N MET A 120 -0.70 -7.66 8.68
CA MET A 120 0.32 -6.95 7.90
C MET A 120 -0.27 -6.27 6.67
N TYR A 121 -1.20 -6.92 5.98
CA TYR A 121 -1.92 -6.34 4.85
C TYR A 121 -2.79 -5.15 5.27
N ALA A 122 -3.49 -5.24 6.40
CA ALA A 122 -4.30 -4.15 6.94
C ALA A 122 -3.43 -2.94 7.32
N LEU A 123 -2.28 -3.17 7.96
CA LEU A 123 -1.30 -2.11 8.27
C LEU A 123 -0.77 -1.44 7.00
N GLN A 124 -0.47 -2.22 5.96
CA GLN A 124 -0.03 -1.70 4.67
C GLN A 124 -1.12 -0.85 4.01
N TRP A 125 -2.38 -1.32 4.06
CA TRP A 125 -3.53 -0.58 3.57
C TRP A 125 -3.73 0.75 4.31
N LEU A 126 -3.58 0.76 5.64
CA LEU A 126 -3.62 1.99 6.45
C LEU A 126 -2.49 2.95 6.08
N CYS A 127 -1.26 2.45 5.87
CA CYS A 127 -0.15 3.28 5.41
C CYS A 127 -0.47 3.96 4.07
N ALA A 128 -0.97 3.21 3.09
CA ALA A 128 -1.36 3.74 1.79
C ALA A 128 -2.49 4.77 1.91
N LEU A 129 -3.48 4.53 2.79
CA LEU A 129 -4.57 5.48 3.06
C LEU A 129 -4.05 6.79 3.64
N VAL A 130 -3.17 6.73 4.64
CA VAL A 130 -2.57 7.92 5.25
C VAL A 130 -1.80 8.72 4.21
N VAL A 131 -0.99 8.05 3.37
CA VAL A 131 -0.24 8.71 2.29
C VAL A 131 -1.19 9.38 1.30
N LEU A 132 -2.24 8.69 0.85
CA LEU A 132 -3.24 9.25 -0.06
C LEU A 132 -3.93 10.47 0.54
N TRP A 133 -4.38 10.37 1.80
CA TRP A 133 -5.08 11.45 2.49
C TRP A 133 -4.21 12.70 2.63
N ARG A 134 -2.94 12.52 2.99
CA ARG A 134 -1.98 13.61 3.18
C ARG A 134 -1.60 14.29 1.87
N ILE A 135 -1.45 13.55 0.78
CA ILE A 135 -1.18 14.12 -0.55
C ILE A 135 -2.43 14.81 -1.12
N GLY A 136 -3.62 14.29 -0.85
CA GLY A 136 -4.89 14.86 -1.31
C GLY A 136 -5.40 16.06 -0.52
N SER A 137 -4.86 16.32 0.68
CA SER A 137 -5.28 17.43 1.53
C SER A 137 -4.78 18.78 0.95
N PRO A 138 -5.67 19.78 0.76
CA PRO A 138 -5.25 21.10 0.26
C PRO A 138 -4.34 21.83 1.28
N PRO A 139 -3.46 22.74 0.84
CA PRO A 139 -2.42 23.36 1.70
C PRO A 139 -2.89 24.27 2.86
N SER A 140 -4.15 24.25 3.28
CA SER A 140 -4.78 25.36 4.02
C SER A 140 -5.45 25.02 5.37
N GLN A 141 -5.05 23.96 6.08
CA GLN A 141 -5.65 23.67 7.41
C GLN A 141 -4.67 23.70 8.58
N ALA A 142 -3.35 23.72 8.34
CA ALA A 142 -2.35 23.75 9.43
C ALA A 142 -2.13 25.15 10.04
N LYS A 143 -2.76 26.21 9.50
CA LYS A 143 -2.53 27.60 9.94
C LYS A 143 -3.73 28.24 10.66
N ALA A 144 -4.90 27.60 10.69
CA ALA A 144 -6.10 28.14 11.32
C ALA A 144 -6.19 27.83 12.83
N GLU A 145 -5.65 26.69 13.29
CA GLU A 145 -5.63 26.30 14.71
C GLU A 145 -4.52 26.98 15.54
N ALA A 146 -3.55 27.63 14.91
CA ALA A 146 -2.47 28.35 15.62
C ALA A 146 -2.80 29.83 15.90
N THR A 147 -4.01 30.28 15.54
CA THR A 147 -4.49 31.67 15.70
C THR A 147 -5.89 31.77 16.31
N ALA A 148 -6.43 30.68 16.84
CA ALA A 148 -7.65 30.66 17.66
C ALA A 148 -7.28 30.38 19.12
#